data_AF-A0AA43JAA4-F1
#
_entry.id   AF-A0AA43JAA4-F1
#
_cell.length_a   1.000
_cell.length_b   1.000
_cell.length_c   1.000
_cell.angle_alpha   90.00
_cell.angle_beta   90.00
_cell.angle_gamma   90.00
#
_symmetry.space_group_name_H-M   'P 1'
#
loop_
_entity.id
_entity.type
_entity.pdbx_description
1 polymer ?
#
loop_
_entity_poly.entity_id
_entity_poly.type
_entity_poly.pdbx_seq_one_letter_code
_entity_poly.pdbx_strand_id
1 'polypeptide(L)' 'MQAGRIQGLDPATILAEDAMHITLEDESGYLKLSSPPSGWKPGRYKVEIHAGEQVNEMSLMGTMRFTVVGAKK' A
#
# COMPACT_ATOMS: atom_id res chain seq x y z
N MET A 1 19.62 -2.68 -8.56
CA MET A 1 19.09 -4.03 -8.30
C MET A 1 17.60 -4.04 -8.65
N GLN A 2 17.15 -4.90 -9.57
CA GLN A 2 15.73 -4.98 -9.91
C GLN A 2 15.03 -5.90 -8.90
N ALA A 3 14.31 -5.34 -7.92
CA ALA A 3 13.40 -6.18 -7.13
C ALA A 3 12.25 -6.64 -8.04
N GLY A 4 11.95 -7.93 -8.11
CA GLY A 4 10.83 -8.47 -8.90
C GLY A 4 9.49 -8.29 -8.17
N ARG A 5 8.38 -8.56 -8.88
CA ARG A 5 7.07 -8.81 -8.26
C ARG A 5 7.22 -9.90 -7.17
N ILE A 6 6.40 -9.83 -6.11
CA ILE A 6 6.41 -10.82 -5.04
C ILE A 6 6.06 -12.19 -5.64
N GLN A 7 6.92 -13.18 -5.46
CA GLN A 7 6.70 -14.52 -6.01
C GLN A 7 5.52 -15.22 -5.33
N GLY A 8 4.69 -15.90 -6.13
CA GLY A 8 3.57 -16.72 -5.65
C GLY A 8 2.38 -15.93 -5.09
N LEU A 9 2.28 -14.63 -5.38
CA LEU A 9 1.10 -13.83 -5.06
C LEU A 9 0.45 -13.31 -6.35
N ASP A 10 -0.88 -13.42 -6.42
CA ASP A 10 -1.66 -12.76 -7.46
C ASP A 10 -1.45 -11.23 -7.30
N PRO A 11 -1.20 -10.50 -8.39
CA PRO A 11 -0.96 -9.06 -8.31
C PRO A 11 -2.14 -8.21 -7.84
N ALA A 12 -3.35 -8.75 -7.95
CA ALA A 12 -4.58 -8.15 -7.46
C ALA A 12 -4.84 -8.51 -5.98
N THR A 13 -3.99 -9.33 -5.35
CA THR A 13 -4.12 -9.65 -3.92
C THR A 13 -3.95 -8.37 -3.09
N ILE A 14 -4.99 -7.98 -2.38
CA ILE A 14 -4.92 -6.95 -1.35
C ILE A 14 -4.23 -7.56 -0.12
N LEU A 15 -3.09 -7.00 0.27
CA LEU A 15 -2.27 -7.51 1.39
C LEU A 15 -2.51 -6.75 2.69
N ALA A 16 -2.97 -5.51 2.59
CA ALA A 16 -3.35 -4.66 3.71
C ALA A 16 -4.33 -3.60 3.20
N GLU A 17 -5.29 -3.25 4.04
CA GLU A 17 -6.23 -2.15 3.85
C GLU A 17 -6.24 -1.33 5.13
N ASP A 18 -6.30 -0.01 5.00
CA ASP A 18 -6.39 0.92 6.12
C ASP A 18 -7.30 2.09 5.70
N ALA A 19 -8.04 2.64 6.65
CA ALA A 19 -9.00 3.72 6.43
C ALA A 19 -8.76 4.85 7.44
N MET A 20 -8.61 6.07 6.93
CA MET A 20 -8.41 7.26 7.74
C MET A 20 -9.42 8.34 7.34
N HIS A 21 -9.99 9.01 8.33
CA HIS A 21 -10.78 10.23 8.09
C HIS A 21 -9.83 11.43 8.13
N ILE A 22 -9.76 12.16 7.03
CA ILE A 22 -8.96 13.39 6.91
C ILE A 22 -9.93 14.57 6.91
N THR A 23 -9.84 15.41 7.94
CA THR A 23 -10.59 16.67 8.01
C THR A 23 -9.96 17.70 7.08
N LEU A 24 -10.77 18.54 6.42
CA LEU A 24 -10.31 19.50 5.40
C LEU A 24 -9.64 20.76 5.98
N GLU A 25 -9.60 20.90 7.31
CA GLU A 25 -9.10 22.08 8.00
C GLU A 25 -7.57 22.04 8.11
N ASP A 26 -6.85 22.30 7.02
CA ASP A 26 -5.39 22.57 6.95
C ASP A 26 -4.44 21.62 7.74
N GLU A 27 -4.93 20.49 8.22
CA GLU A 27 -4.19 19.52 9.01
C GLU A 27 -3.59 18.46 8.08
N SER A 28 -2.27 18.44 7.99
CA SER A 28 -1.55 17.34 7.35
C SER A 28 -1.61 16.08 8.22
N GLY A 29 -1.97 14.94 7.64
CA GLY A 29 -1.96 13.62 8.30
C GLY A 29 -0.91 12.65 7.74
N TYR A 30 -0.73 11.50 8.39
CA TYR A 30 0.08 10.39 7.89
C TYR A 30 -0.75 9.11 7.79
N LEU A 31 -0.52 8.32 6.74
CA LEU A 31 -1.06 6.96 6.62
C LEU A 31 0.00 5.96 7.12
N LYS A 32 -0.40 5.00 7.96
CA LYS A 32 0.51 3.96 8.47
C LYS A 32 0.07 2.58 8.00
N LEU A 33 0.80 2.03 7.03
CA LEU A 33 0.64 0.64 6.63
C LEU A 33 1.29 -0.29 7.65
N SER A 34 0.46 -1.03 8.39
CA SER A 34 0.93 -2.05 9.32
C SER A 34 1.36 -3.32 8.57
N SER A 35 2.38 -4.00 9.08
CA SER A 35 2.81 -5.27 8.49
C SER A 35 1.73 -6.34 8.64
N PRO A 36 1.46 -7.17 7.61
CA PRO A 36 0.66 -8.39 7.76
C PRO A 36 1.26 -9.31 8.84
N PRO A 37 0.47 -10.24 9.43
CA PRO A 37 0.96 -11.17 10.46
C PRO A 37 2.17 -12.00 10.01
N SER A 38 2.25 -12.32 8.72
CA SER A 38 3.35 -13.09 8.12
C SER A 38 4.56 -12.23 7.73
N GLY A 39 4.53 -10.92 8.01
CA GLY A 39 5.55 -9.99 7.55
C GLY A 39 5.38 -9.61 6.08
N TRP A 40 6.15 -8.60 5.66
CA TRP A 40 6.28 -8.28 4.24
C TRP A 40 7.26 -9.24 3.55
N LYS A 41 6.82 -9.87 2.45
CA LYS A 41 7.71 -10.64 1.58
C LYS A 41 8.58 -9.69 0.75
N PRO A 42 9.85 -10.04 0.45
CA PRO A 42 10.64 -9.24 -0.48
C PRO A 42 9.95 -9.12 -1.84
N GLY A 43 9.89 -7.91 -2.38
CA GLY A 43 9.26 -7.64 -3.67
C GLY A 43 8.77 -6.21 -3.84
N ARG A 44 8.21 -5.92 -5.02
CA ARG A 44 7.54 -4.65 -5.32
C ARG A 44 6.09 -4.66 -4.91
N TYR A 45 5.66 -3.57 -4.27
CA TYR A 45 4.31 -3.34 -3.79
C TYR A 45 3.72 -2.09 -4.45
N LYS A 46 2.40 -2.11 -4.65
CA LYS A 46 1.59 -0.96 -5.07
C LYS A 46 0.66 -0.61 -3.91
N VAL A 47 0.57 0.68 -3.61
CA VAL A 47 -0.43 1.26 -2.72
C VAL A 47 -1.33 2.12 -3.57
N GLU A 48 -2.64 1.92 -3.46
CA GLU A 48 -3.65 2.78 -4.07
C GLU A 48 -4.30 3.61 -2.97
N ILE A 49 -4.39 4.92 -3.19
CA ILE A 49 -4.99 5.85 -2.24
C ILE A 49 -6.33 6.25 -2.84
N HIS A 50 -7.40 5.85 -2.16
CA HIS A 50 -8.77 6.18 -2.54
C HIS A 50 -9.33 7.21 -1.56
N ALA A 51 -9.98 8.26 -2.07
CA ALA A 51 -10.67 9.26 -1.25
C ALA A 51 -12.16 9.29 -1.58
N GLY A 52 -12.99 9.43 -0.54
CA GLY A 52 -14.44 9.31 -0.63
C GLY A 52 -14.96 8.02 0.01
N GLU A 53 -16.22 7.69 -0.25
CA GLU A 53 -16.93 6.63 0.49
C GLU A 53 -16.77 5.22 -0.09
N GLN A 54 -16.22 5.10 -1.31
CA GLN A 54 -16.13 3.82 -2.02
C GLN A 54 -14.74 3.63 -2.64
N VAL A 55 -14.25 2.40 -2.67
CA VAL A 55 -13.04 2.01 -3.42
C VAL A 55 -13.44 1.66 -4.84
N ASN A 56 -13.17 2.56 -5.79
CA ASN A 56 -13.45 2.38 -7.20
C ASN A 56 -12.49 3.25 -8.05
N GLU A 57 -12.63 3.20 -9.37
CA GLU A 57 -11.78 3.97 -10.28
C GLU A 57 -11.95 5.49 -10.11
N MET A 58 -13.15 5.94 -9.75
CA MET A 58 -13.45 7.37 -9.57
C MET A 58 -12.88 7.94 -8.27
N SER A 59 -12.67 7.10 -7.26
CA SER A 59 -12.10 7.51 -5.97
C SER A 59 -10.58 7.47 -5.94
N LEU A 60 -9.92 6.93 -6.98
CA LEU A 60 -8.47 6.81 -7.01
C LEU A 60 -7.80 8.20 -7.10
N MET A 61 -7.15 8.60 -6.02
CA MET A 61 -6.43 9.87 -5.93
C MET A 61 -4.95 9.72 -6.29
N GLY A 62 -4.36 8.56 -6.05
CA GLY A 62 -2.93 8.36 -6.31
C GLY A 62 -2.47 6.92 -6.17
N THR A 63 -1.29 6.66 -6.75
CA THR A 63 -0.58 5.38 -6.58
C THR A 63 0.83 5.62 -6.08
N MET A 64 1.22 4.86 -5.05
CA MET A 64 2.59 4.83 -4.55
C MET A 64 3.18 3.43 -4.75
N ARG A 65 4.49 3.35 -4.95
CA ARG A 65 5.21 2.08 -5.09
C ARG A 65 6.38 2.04 -4.13
N PHE A 66 6.54 0.92 -3.42
CA PHE A 66 7.69 0.68 -2.58
C PHE A 66 8.24 -0.73 -2.82
N THR A 67 9.48 -0.95 -2.39
CA THR A 67 10.17 -2.23 -2.50
C THR A 67 10.59 -2.69 -1.12
N VAL A 68 10.21 -3.90 -0.76
CA VAL A 68 10.75 -4.59 0.42
C VAL A 68 11.94 -5.40 -0.04
N VAL A 69 13.10 -5.11 0.55
CA VAL A 69 14.32 -5.88 0.34
C VAL A 69 14.45 -6.93 1.44
N GLY A 70 14.89 -8.13 1.08
CA GLY A 70 15.22 -9.14 2.08
C GLY A 70 16.35 -8.66 2.99
N ALA A 71 16.32 -9.05 4.26
CA ALA A 71 17.41 -8.77 5.17
C ALA A 71 18.71 -9.36 4.60
N LYS A 72 19.74 -8.52 4.47
CA LYS A 72 21.08 -9.01 4.21
C LYS A 72 21.59 -9.67 5.50
N LYS A 73 22.07 -10.91 5.40
CA LYS A 73 22.87 -11.53 6.46
C LYS A 73 24.22 -10.83 6.57
#